data_AF-A0A075MVY2-F1
#
_entry.id   AF-A0A075MVY2-F1
#
_cell.length_a   1.000
_cell.length_b   1.000
_cell.length_c   1.000
_cell.angle_alpha   90.00
_cell.angle_beta   90.00
_cell.angle_gamma   90.00
#
_symmetry.space_group_name_H-M   'P 1'
#
loop_
_entity.id
_entity.type
_entity.pdbx_description
1 polymer ?
#
loop_
_entity_poly.entity_id
_entity_poly.type
_entity_poly.pdbx_seq_one_letter_code
_entity_poly.pdbx_strand_id
1 'polypeptide(L)'
;MEIPITSTYSSLADAAQELDKIIRQKGMVGNARTKVHYNGKFVQYSYGNENIHFEAWFGKKRPFIEIGLHIETSKNRNLVILNAMKRKSRQILKELPDAKFERWGRAWTKVYERIDWDGQLKSLDDGLLNELSRKLKLYVDTLKPLLEEINWGKSSKLSQKEIVRMFIVGEGDKRRCITTESLYKHVKRLPEFSGFGDEDWKRGHATWKAKQLTEEDPRHFRRKDKHTFCYVP
;
A
#
# COMPACT_ATOMS: atom_id res chain seq x y z
N MET A 1 -21.56 -8.31 -21.71
CA MET A 1 -21.41 -7.94 -23.13
C MET A 1 -19.91 -7.94 -23.38
N GLU A 2 -19.41 -8.99 -24.03
CA GLU A 2 -17.99 -9.10 -24.40
C GLU A 2 -17.74 -8.18 -25.58
N ILE A 3 -16.71 -7.34 -25.50
CA ILE A 3 -16.28 -6.47 -26.60
C ILE A 3 -15.39 -7.35 -27.48
N PRO A 4 -15.73 -7.60 -28.76
CA PRO A 4 -14.88 -8.40 -29.64
C PRO A 4 -13.68 -7.55 -30.09
N ILE A 5 -12.45 -7.98 -29.80
CA ILE A 5 -11.23 -7.26 -30.19
C ILE A 5 -10.40 -8.17 -31.11
N THR A 6 -10.43 -7.89 -32.42
CA THR A 6 -9.79 -8.75 -33.44
C THR A 6 -8.29 -8.50 -33.61
N SER A 7 -7.55 -8.01 -32.60
CA SER A 7 -6.17 -7.57 -32.78
C SER A 7 -5.16 -8.32 -31.92
N THR A 8 -4.23 -9.03 -32.58
CA THR A 8 -2.90 -9.29 -32.00
C THR A 8 -2.19 -7.96 -31.77
N TYR A 9 -1.80 -7.67 -30.53
CA TYR A 9 -1.09 -6.43 -30.19
C TYR A 9 0.25 -6.34 -30.91
N SER A 10 0.60 -5.17 -31.45
CA SER A 10 1.87 -4.91 -32.12
C SER A 10 3.02 -4.64 -31.13
N SER A 11 2.70 -4.32 -29.87
CA SER A 11 3.66 -4.14 -28.79
C SER A 11 3.00 -4.34 -27.41
N LEU A 12 3.81 -4.49 -26.35
CA LEU A 12 3.30 -4.43 -24.97
C LEU A 12 2.64 -3.08 -24.65
N ALA A 13 3.03 -2.02 -25.35
CA ALA A 13 2.42 -0.71 -25.16
C ALA A 13 1.00 -0.66 -25.68
N ASP A 14 0.74 -1.33 -26.81
CA ASP A 14 -0.60 -1.46 -27.37
C ASP A 14 -1.49 -2.29 -26.45
N ALA A 15 -0.97 -3.41 -25.92
CA ALA A 15 -1.69 -4.22 -24.94
C ALA A 15 -1.99 -3.45 -23.64
N ALA A 16 -1.04 -2.66 -23.12
CA ALA A 16 -1.24 -1.84 -21.93
C ALA A 16 -2.26 -0.71 -22.16
N GLN A 17 -2.26 -0.10 -23.36
CA GLN A 17 -3.25 0.91 -23.74
C GLN A 17 -4.64 0.29 -23.89
N GLU A 18 -4.74 -0.89 -24.51
CA GLU A 18 -6.03 -1.58 -24.64
C GLU A 18 -6.58 -2.00 -23.28
N LEU A 19 -5.72 -2.47 -22.38
CA LEU A 19 -6.10 -2.74 -21.00
C LEU A 19 -6.64 -1.48 -20.29
N ASP A 20 -6.02 -0.29 -20.46
CA ASP A 20 -6.56 0.98 -19.94
C ASP A 20 -7.95 1.29 -20.53
N LYS A 21 -8.14 1.12 -21.84
CA LYS A 21 -9.45 1.34 -22.47
C LYS A 21 -10.51 0.42 -21.87
N ILE A 22 -10.24 -0.88 -21.75
CA ILE A 22 -11.16 -1.86 -21.16
C ILE A 22 -11.53 -1.45 -19.72
N ILE A 23 -10.54 -1.08 -18.92
CA ILE A 23 -10.72 -0.69 -17.51
C ILE A 23 -11.57 0.58 -17.40
N ARG A 24 -11.34 1.57 -18.26
CA ARG A 24 -12.10 2.83 -18.29
C ARG A 24 -13.53 2.64 -18.78
N GLN A 25 -13.74 1.87 -19.84
CA GLN A 25 -15.08 1.55 -20.36
C GLN A 25 -15.93 0.83 -19.31
N LYS A 26 -15.31 -0.05 -18.51
CA LYS A 26 -15.97 -0.74 -17.40
C LYS A 26 -16.14 0.13 -16.14
N GLY A 27 -15.74 1.41 -16.18
CA GLY A 27 -15.88 2.36 -15.07
C GLY A 27 -15.07 1.98 -13.81
N MET A 28 -14.04 1.14 -13.95
CA MET A 28 -13.43 0.44 -12.81
C MET A 28 -12.53 1.33 -11.96
N VAL A 29 -11.99 2.41 -12.53
CA VAL A 29 -10.97 3.24 -11.89
C VAL A 29 -11.44 4.68 -11.60
N GLY A 30 -12.70 5.00 -11.92
CA GLY A 30 -13.30 6.32 -11.66
C GLY A 30 -12.37 7.49 -12.01
N ASN A 31 -12.09 8.34 -11.01
CA ASN A 31 -11.24 9.53 -11.14
C ASN A 31 -9.74 9.25 -10.97
N ALA A 32 -9.29 7.99 -11.05
CA ALA A 32 -7.86 7.68 -10.94
C ALA A 32 -7.07 8.38 -12.04
N ARG A 33 -5.91 8.91 -11.66
CA ARG A 33 -4.90 9.33 -12.63
C ARG A 33 -4.22 8.09 -13.18
N THR A 34 -4.28 7.93 -14.50
CA THR A 34 -3.60 6.83 -15.20
C THR A 34 -2.24 7.29 -15.68
N LYS A 35 -1.27 6.38 -15.59
CA LYS A 35 0.02 6.47 -16.27
C LYS A 35 0.23 5.18 -17.07
N VAL A 36 0.36 5.33 -18.38
CA VAL A 36 0.84 4.29 -19.29
C VAL A 36 2.27 4.65 -19.67
N HIS A 37 3.22 3.74 -19.47
CA HIS A 37 4.63 4.05 -19.71
C HIS A 37 5.05 3.75 -21.16
N TYR A 38 5.84 4.64 -21.78
CA TYR A 38 6.29 4.62 -23.19
C TYR A 38 6.97 3.33 -23.70
N ASN A 39 7.35 2.40 -22.80
CA ASN A 39 7.91 1.10 -23.18
C ASN A 39 6.91 -0.05 -23.01
N GLY A 40 5.65 0.27 -22.73
CA GLY A 40 4.53 -0.68 -22.65
C GLY A 40 4.56 -1.66 -21.51
N LYS A 41 5.41 -1.46 -20.51
CA LYS A 41 5.64 -2.48 -19.49
C LYS A 41 4.61 -2.44 -18.38
N PHE A 42 3.83 -1.38 -18.27
CA PHE A 42 2.78 -1.31 -17.26
C PHE A 42 1.70 -0.29 -17.61
N VAL A 43 0.55 -0.51 -16.99
CA VAL A 43 -0.48 0.49 -16.78
C VAL A 43 -0.67 0.69 -15.28
N GLN A 44 -0.71 1.94 -14.84
CA GLN A 44 -0.74 2.34 -13.44
C GLN A 44 -1.93 3.28 -13.19
N TYR A 45 -2.62 3.10 -12.05
CA TYR A 45 -3.75 3.90 -11.59
C TYR A 45 -3.50 4.41 -10.17
N SER A 46 -3.47 5.72 -10.01
CA SER A 46 -3.25 6.37 -8.71
C SER A 46 -4.45 7.23 -8.30
N TYR A 47 -4.78 7.22 -7.00
CA TYR A 47 -5.89 8.00 -6.43
C TYR A 47 -5.32 9.08 -5.51
N GLY A 48 -4.93 10.21 -6.08
CA GLY A 48 -4.40 11.38 -5.35
C GLY A 48 -2.91 11.36 -5.05
N ASN A 49 -2.31 10.21 -4.71
CA ASN A 49 -0.86 10.07 -4.49
C ASN A 49 -0.25 9.09 -5.49
N GLU A 50 0.56 9.58 -6.43
CA GLU A 50 1.18 8.76 -7.49
C GLU A 50 2.12 7.67 -6.96
N ASN A 51 2.70 7.85 -5.77
CA ASN A 51 3.57 6.86 -5.13
C ASN A 51 2.78 5.70 -4.51
N ILE A 52 1.44 5.73 -4.55
CA ILE A 52 0.58 4.64 -4.08
C ILE A 52 -0.43 4.37 -5.19
N HIS A 53 -0.24 3.26 -5.88
CA HIS A 53 -0.92 3.01 -7.13
C HIS A 53 -1.20 1.53 -7.34
N PHE A 54 -2.25 1.26 -8.10
CA PHE A 54 -2.52 -0.07 -8.63
C PHE A 54 -1.85 -0.19 -9.99
N GLU A 55 -1.23 -1.31 -10.29
CA GLU A 55 -0.63 -1.55 -11.60
C GLU A 55 -0.86 -2.96 -12.12
N ALA A 56 -0.84 -3.07 -13.44
CA ALA A 56 -0.57 -4.30 -14.16
C ALA A 56 0.78 -4.14 -14.88
N TRP A 57 1.78 -4.93 -14.50
CA TRP A 57 3.14 -4.90 -15.04
C TRP A 57 3.46 -6.16 -15.85
N PHE A 58 3.82 -5.98 -17.12
CA PHE A 58 4.23 -7.03 -18.04
C PHE A 58 5.74 -7.30 -17.89
N GLY A 59 6.08 -8.45 -17.31
CA GLY A 59 7.47 -8.83 -17.02
C GLY A 59 8.32 -9.01 -18.28
N LYS A 60 9.30 -8.12 -18.53
CA LYS A 60 10.18 -8.23 -19.72
C LYS A 60 11.12 -9.44 -19.69
N LYS A 61 11.61 -9.80 -18.50
CA LYS A 61 12.65 -10.84 -18.30
C LYS A 61 12.13 -12.06 -17.56
N ARG A 62 10.84 -12.05 -17.20
CA ARG A 62 10.21 -13.11 -16.44
C ARG A 62 8.83 -13.35 -17.04
N PRO A 63 8.47 -14.60 -17.32
CA PRO A 63 7.20 -14.95 -17.95
C PRO A 63 6.07 -14.86 -16.91
N PHE A 64 5.73 -13.65 -16.50
CA PHE A 64 4.53 -13.38 -15.71
C PHE A 64 4.08 -11.93 -15.86
N ILE A 65 2.82 -11.71 -15.55
CA ILE A 65 2.23 -10.39 -15.36
C ILE A 65 2.01 -10.20 -13.86
N GLU A 66 2.46 -9.08 -13.33
CA GLU A 66 2.21 -8.70 -11.93
C GLU A 66 0.98 -7.79 -11.89
N ILE A 67 0.03 -8.09 -11.01
CA ILE A 67 -1.11 -7.22 -10.71
C ILE A 67 -1.09 -6.92 -9.22
N GLY A 68 -1.18 -5.65 -8.86
CA GLY A 68 -1.23 -5.32 -7.44
C GLY A 68 -1.22 -3.85 -7.09
N LEU A 69 -1.25 -3.62 -5.77
CA LEU A 69 -1.01 -2.34 -5.13
C LEU A 69 0.49 -2.17 -4.86
N HIS A 70 1.06 -1.10 -5.38
CA HIS A 70 2.44 -0.69 -5.21
C HIS A 70 2.51 0.55 -4.33
N ILE A 71 3.44 0.53 -3.38
CA ILE A 71 3.61 1.57 -2.37
C ILE A 71 5.09 1.96 -2.38
N GLU A 72 5.35 3.12 -2.97
CA GLU A 72 6.67 3.64 -3.33
C GLU A 72 6.92 5.01 -2.67
N THR A 73 6.45 5.17 -1.44
CA THR A 73 6.67 6.40 -0.65
C THR A 73 8.00 6.32 0.14
N SER A 74 8.07 6.89 1.36
CA SER A 74 9.20 6.67 2.25
C SER A 74 9.18 5.26 2.85
N LYS A 75 10.37 4.71 3.16
CA LYS A 75 10.54 3.37 3.75
C LYS A 75 9.62 3.11 4.95
N ASN A 76 9.50 4.07 5.86
CA ASN A 76 8.66 3.94 7.05
C ASN A 76 7.18 3.88 6.70
N ARG A 77 6.73 4.80 5.85
CA ARG A 77 5.35 4.86 5.42
C ARG A 77 4.94 3.59 4.67
N ASN A 78 5.82 3.08 3.82
CA ASN A 78 5.60 1.81 3.11
C ASN A 78 5.43 0.65 4.10
N LEU A 79 6.28 0.56 5.12
CA LEU A 79 6.13 -0.45 6.17
C LEU A 79 4.82 -0.30 6.97
N VAL A 80 4.43 0.92 7.32
CA VAL A 80 3.20 1.18 8.07
C VAL A 80 1.98 0.74 7.25
N ILE A 81 1.91 1.12 5.97
CA ILE A 81 0.81 0.73 5.09
C ILE A 81 0.81 -0.78 4.86
N LEU A 82 1.96 -1.39 4.57
CA LEU A 82 2.06 -2.84 4.39
C LEU A 82 1.63 -3.60 5.65
N ASN A 83 2.03 -3.14 6.83
CA ASN A 83 1.61 -3.75 8.09
C ASN A 83 0.10 -3.60 8.33
N ALA A 84 -0.48 -2.45 7.97
CA ALA A 84 -1.94 -2.27 8.01
C ALA A 84 -2.66 -3.29 7.14
N MET A 85 -2.17 -3.53 5.93
CA MET A 85 -2.71 -4.55 5.04
C MET A 85 -2.52 -5.96 5.59
N LYS A 86 -1.33 -6.29 6.12
CA LYS A 86 -1.04 -7.62 6.72
C LYS A 86 -1.97 -7.94 7.89
N ARG A 87 -2.40 -6.96 8.66
CA ARG A 87 -3.38 -7.17 9.75
C ARG A 87 -4.76 -7.55 9.26
N LYS A 88 -5.12 -7.05 8.09
CA LYS A 88 -6.35 -7.43 7.38
C LYS A 88 -6.11 -8.59 6.41
N SER A 89 -4.96 -9.28 6.47
CA SER A 89 -4.60 -10.34 5.51
C SER A 89 -5.66 -11.42 5.39
N ARG A 90 -6.30 -11.87 6.48
CA ARG A 90 -7.40 -12.85 6.40
C ARG A 90 -8.59 -12.34 5.57
N GLN A 91 -8.97 -11.08 5.75
CA GLN A 91 -10.05 -10.45 4.98
C GLN A 91 -9.63 -10.28 3.52
N ILE A 92 -8.41 -9.80 3.29
CA ILE A 92 -7.87 -9.58 1.95
C ILE A 92 -7.76 -10.91 1.19
N LEU A 93 -7.19 -11.95 1.81
CA LEU A 93 -6.98 -13.26 1.19
C LEU A 93 -8.29 -14.03 0.95
N LYS A 94 -9.39 -13.64 1.59
CA LYS A 94 -10.72 -14.18 1.27
C LYS A 94 -11.17 -13.77 -0.14
N GLU A 95 -10.90 -12.51 -0.50
CA GLU A 95 -11.27 -11.94 -1.81
C GLU A 95 -10.14 -12.10 -2.84
N LEU A 96 -8.88 -12.08 -2.39
CA LEU A 96 -7.66 -12.15 -3.18
C LEU A 96 -6.76 -13.30 -2.70
N PRO A 97 -7.13 -14.56 -2.95
CA PRO A 97 -6.45 -15.74 -2.38
C PRO A 97 -4.96 -15.85 -2.79
N ASP A 98 -4.61 -15.36 -3.97
CA ASP A 98 -3.25 -15.43 -4.52
C ASP A 98 -2.37 -14.22 -4.14
N ALA A 99 -2.91 -13.28 -3.35
CA ALA A 99 -2.20 -12.05 -2.99
C ALA A 99 -1.02 -12.32 -2.06
N LYS A 100 0.11 -11.71 -2.40
CA LYS A 100 1.38 -11.74 -1.65
C LYS A 100 1.66 -10.36 -1.07
N PHE A 101 2.15 -10.33 0.16
CA PHE A 101 2.50 -9.11 0.89
C PHE A 101 4.00 -8.99 1.03
N GLU A 102 4.64 -8.20 0.18
CA GLU A 102 6.09 -8.19 0.03
C GLU A 102 6.72 -6.83 0.38
N ARG A 103 7.89 -6.89 1.02
CA ARG A 103 8.83 -5.77 1.08
C ARG A 103 9.86 -5.95 -0.02
N TRP A 104 9.80 -5.10 -1.04
CA TRP A 104 10.67 -5.18 -2.21
C TRP A 104 11.84 -4.20 -2.07
N GLY A 105 13.06 -4.74 -2.05
CA GLY A 105 14.27 -3.94 -1.92
C GLY A 105 14.34 -3.12 -0.62
N ARG A 106 14.97 -1.94 -0.70
CA ARG A 106 15.20 -1.07 0.48
C ARG A 106 14.03 -0.15 0.80
N ALA A 107 13.17 0.14 -0.17
CA ALA A 107 12.22 1.24 -0.06
C ALA A 107 10.85 0.96 -0.67
N TRP A 108 10.52 -0.22 -1.21
CA TRP A 108 9.20 -0.46 -1.81
C TRP A 108 8.45 -1.57 -1.08
N THR A 109 7.12 -1.49 -1.10
CA THR A 109 6.26 -2.55 -0.59
C THR A 109 5.09 -2.75 -1.54
N LYS A 110 4.61 -3.97 -1.67
CA LYS A 110 3.50 -4.30 -2.57
C LYS A 110 2.59 -5.37 -2.01
N VAL A 111 1.33 -5.31 -2.43
CA VAL A 111 0.32 -6.36 -2.27
C VAL A 111 -0.09 -6.78 -3.67
N TYR A 112 0.34 -7.95 -4.12
CA TYR A 112 0.30 -8.32 -5.54
C TYR A 112 0.09 -9.81 -5.77
N GLU A 113 -0.35 -10.19 -6.96
CA GLU A 113 -0.28 -11.56 -7.48
C GLU A 113 0.55 -11.59 -8.76
N ARG A 114 0.99 -12.79 -9.14
CA ARG A 114 1.60 -13.03 -10.44
C ARG A 114 0.66 -13.93 -11.23
N ILE A 115 0.35 -13.51 -12.44
CA ILE A 115 -0.45 -14.23 -13.42
C ILE A 115 0.52 -14.83 -14.42
N ASP A 116 0.36 -16.11 -14.70
CA ASP A 116 1.21 -16.83 -15.63
C ASP A 116 1.01 -16.25 -17.04
N TRP A 117 2.12 -15.93 -17.68
CA TRP A 117 2.15 -15.42 -19.05
C TRP A 117 3.48 -15.83 -19.66
N ASP A 118 3.47 -16.47 -20.83
CA ASP A 118 4.68 -17.01 -21.46
C ASP A 118 5.70 -15.96 -21.95
N GLY A 119 5.43 -14.66 -21.75
CA GLY A 119 6.26 -13.56 -22.20
C GLY A 119 6.11 -13.24 -23.69
N GLN A 120 5.22 -13.95 -24.40
CA GLN A 120 4.99 -13.78 -25.83
C GLN A 120 3.79 -12.87 -26.08
N LEU A 121 3.98 -11.91 -26.97
CA LEU A 121 2.96 -10.92 -27.30
C LEU A 121 1.70 -11.54 -27.90
N LYS A 122 1.84 -12.63 -28.68
CA LYS A 122 0.70 -13.38 -29.24
C LYS A 122 -0.21 -14.02 -28.17
N SER A 123 0.31 -14.22 -26.96
CA SER A 123 -0.40 -14.82 -25.84
C SER A 123 -1.06 -13.75 -24.95
N LEU A 124 -0.77 -12.47 -25.20
CA LEU A 124 -1.61 -11.37 -24.74
C LEU A 124 -2.80 -11.30 -25.71
N ASP A 125 -3.81 -12.12 -25.47
CA ASP A 125 -5.07 -12.06 -26.19
C ASP A 125 -6.14 -11.33 -25.35
N ASP A 126 -7.33 -11.21 -25.92
CA ASP A 126 -8.48 -10.57 -25.27
C ASP A 126 -8.92 -11.29 -24.00
N GLY A 127 -8.82 -12.62 -23.99
CA GLY A 127 -9.17 -13.44 -22.84
C GLY A 127 -8.30 -13.04 -21.66
N LEU A 128 -6.99 -12.98 -21.89
CA LEU A 128 -6.03 -12.56 -20.89
C LEU A 128 -6.24 -11.09 -20.50
N LEU A 129 -6.38 -10.14 -21.42
CA LEU A 129 -6.62 -8.74 -21.03
C LEU A 129 -7.93 -8.55 -20.24
N ASN A 130 -8.99 -9.28 -20.60
CA ASN A 130 -10.23 -9.27 -19.83
C ASN A 130 -10.03 -9.85 -18.42
N GLU A 131 -9.28 -10.94 -18.29
CA GLU A 131 -8.90 -11.49 -16.99
C GLU A 131 -8.09 -10.48 -16.17
N LEU A 132 -7.06 -9.86 -16.74
CA LEU A 132 -6.26 -8.82 -16.09
C LEU A 132 -7.14 -7.66 -15.63
N SER A 133 -8.09 -7.21 -16.45
CA SER A 133 -9.02 -6.14 -16.09
C SER A 133 -9.89 -6.53 -14.88
N ARG A 134 -10.38 -7.77 -14.84
CA ARG A 134 -11.21 -8.30 -13.76
C ARG A 134 -10.41 -8.43 -12.47
N LYS A 135 -9.19 -8.97 -12.54
CA LYS A 135 -8.28 -9.12 -11.40
C LYS A 135 -7.87 -7.76 -10.84
N LEU A 136 -7.47 -6.82 -11.70
CA LEU A 136 -7.11 -5.47 -11.25
C LEU A 136 -8.29 -4.76 -10.59
N LYS A 137 -9.51 -4.88 -11.13
CA LYS A 137 -10.71 -4.36 -10.46
C LYS A 137 -10.87 -4.96 -9.06
N LEU A 138 -10.74 -6.28 -8.93
CA LEU A 138 -10.87 -6.95 -7.65
C LEU A 138 -9.84 -6.44 -6.63
N TYR A 139 -8.61 -6.17 -7.07
CA TYR A 139 -7.57 -5.53 -6.25
C TYR A 139 -7.97 -4.12 -5.83
N VAL A 140 -8.47 -3.30 -6.75
CA VAL A 140 -8.94 -1.93 -6.46
C VAL A 140 -10.08 -1.97 -5.44
N ASP A 141 -11.14 -2.74 -5.72
CA ASP A 141 -12.32 -2.83 -4.86
C ASP A 141 -11.99 -3.37 -3.47
N THR A 142 -11.03 -4.29 -3.36
CA THR A 142 -10.63 -4.89 -2.08
C THR A 142 -9.70 -3.98 -1.28
N LEU A 143 -8.68 -3.39 -1.91
CA LEU A 143 -7.59 -2.71 -1.21
C LEU A 143 -7.81 -1.20 -1.08
N LYS A 144 -8.49 -0.55 -2.04
CA LYS A 144 -8.69 0.90 -2.00
C LYS A 144 -9.48 1.35 -0.76
N PRO A 145 -10.59 0.70 -0.36
CA PRO A 145 -11.30 1.08 0.86
C PRO A 145 -10.41 0.96 2.11
N LEU A 146 -9.57 -0.08 2.17
CA LEU A 146 -8.63 -0.29 3.27
C LEU A 146 -7.54 0.78 3.32
N LEU A 147 -7.09 1.25 2.16
CA LEU A 147 -6.20 2.40 2.08
C LEU A 147 -6.92 3.65 2.63
N GLU A 148 -8.15 3.92 2.18
CA GLU A 148 -8.94 5.08 2.59
C GLU A 148 -9.20 5.12 4.10
N GLU A 149 -9.47 3.98 4.74
CA GLU A 149 -9.59 3.88 6.20
C GLU A 149 -8.35 4.37 6.95
N ILE A 150 -7.16 4.17 6.38
CA ILE A 150 -5.89 4.60 6.97
C ILE A 150 -5.44 5.98 6.47
N ASN A 151 -6.32 6.73 5.79
CA ASN A 151 -6.15 8.10 5.31
C ASN A 151 -4.85 8.34 4.52
N TRP A 152 -4.46 7.36 3.71
CA TRP A 152 -3.22 7.33 2.94
C TRP A 152 -3.00 8.49 1.95
N GLY A 153 -4.05 9.17 1.49
CA GLY A 153 -4.01 10.11 0.37
C GLY A 153 -3.69 11.57 0.71
N LYS A 154 -3.62 11.97 1.99
CA LYS A 154 -3.67 13.39 2.38
C LYS A 154 -2.33 14.13 2.60
N SER A 155 -1.17 13.51 2.36
CA SER A 155 0.11 14.22 2.37
C SER A 155 1.22 13.31 1.83
N SER A 156 2.25 13.84 1.16
CA SER A 156 3.49 13.10 0.83
C SER A 156 4.37 12.84 2.06
N LYS A 157 4.11 13.57 3.16
CA LYS A 157 4.76 13.41 4.48
C LYS A 157 3.71 12.96 5.50
N LEU A 158 3.85 11.74 6.04
CA LEU A 158 3.13 11.42 7.27
C LEU A 158 3.71 12.30 8.38
N SER A 159 2.87 13.04 9.07
CA SER A 159 3.29 13.69 10.31
C SER A 159 3.71 12.62 11.33
N GLN A 160 4.62 12.95 12.24
CA GLN A 160 5.01 12.04 13.34
C GLN A 160 3.77 11.53 14.10
N LYS A 161 2.74 12.38 14.23
CA LYS A 161 1.43 12.09 14.80
C LYS A 161 0.68 10.96 14.08
N GLU A 162 0.64 10.98 12.75
CA GLU A 162 -0.03 9.94 11.95
C GLU A 162 0.73 8.61 12.01
N ILE A 163 2.06 8.65 12.00
CA ILE A 163 2.89 7.45 12.16
C ILE A 163 2.56 6.76 13.50
N VAL A 164 2.59 7.51 14.59
CA VAL A 164 2.28 6.98 15.94
C VAL A 164 0.84 6.48 16.04
N ARG A 165 -0.14 7.21 15.49
CA ARG A 165 -1.54 6.76 15.44
C ARG A 165 -1.70 5.45 14.71
N MET A 166 -1.09 5.29 13.53
CA MET A 166 -1.18 4.06 12.73
C MET A 166 -0.47 2.87 13.39
N PHE A 167 0.54 3.11 14.23
CA PHE A 167 1.19 2.07 15.02
C PHE A 167 0.32 1.62 16.21
N ILE A 168 -0.27 2.56 16.96
CA ILE A 168 -1.07 2.25 18.16
C ILE A 168 -2.40 1.58 17.80
N VAL A 169 -3.08 2.07 16.75
CA VAL A 169 -4.27 1.43 16.20
C VAL A 169 -3.92 0.10 15.51
N GLY A 170 -2.65 -0.08 15.16
CA GLY A 170 -2.13 -1.14 14.34
C GLY A 170 -1.54 -2.36 15.07
N GLU A 171 -1.55 -2.51 16.38
CA GLU A 171 -1.06 -3.77 16.98
C GLU A 171 -2.13 -4.85 17.09
N GLY A 172 -3.39 -4.57 16.72
CA GLY A 172 -4.48 -5.53 16.94
C GLY A 172 -4.73 -5.82 18.43
N ASP A 173 -4.08 -5.09 19.33
CA ASP A 173 -4.35 -5.16 20.74
C ASP A 173 -5.75 -4.56 20.97
N LYS A 174 -6.69 -5.41 21.43
CA LYS A 174 -8.04 -4.99 21.82
C LYS A 174 -8.01 -3.82 22.82
N ARG A 175 -6.88 -3.60 23.49
CA ARG A 175 -6.65 -2.55 24.47
C ARG A 175 -6.31 -1.19 23.85
N ARG A 176 -5.97 -1.12 22.55
CA ARG A 176 -5.51 0.11 21.86
C ARG A 176 -4.34 0.79 22.61
N CYS A 177 -3.50 0.01 23.27
CA CYS A 177 -2.40 0.53 24.09
C CYS A 177 -1.04 0.19 23.48
N ILE A 178 -0.05 1.05 23.71
CA ILE A 178 1.35 0.79 23.40
C ILE A 178 2.19 1.09 24.64
N THR A 179 3.17 0.24 24.92
CA THR A 179 4.16 0.55 25.95
C THR A 179 5.17 1.56 25.40
N THR A 180 5.77 2.35 26.28
CA THR A 180 6.87 3.25 25.93
C THR A 180 7.98 2.46 25.25
N GLU A 181 8.30 1.26 25.74
CA GLU A 181 9.36 0.43 25.16
C GLU A 181 9.04 -0.10 23.76
N SER A 182 7.79 -0.54 23.50
CA SER A 182 7.36 -0.94 22.15
C SER A 182 7.35 0.25 21.20
N LEU A 183 6.89 1.42 21.67
CA LEU A 183 6.95 2.67 20.91
C LEU A 183 8.40 3.03 20.58
N TYR A 184 9.33 2.91 21.53
CA TYR A 184 10.76 3.17 21.31
C TYR A 184 11.38 2.27 20.25
N LYS A 185 11.19 0.95 20.39
CA LYS A 185 11.74 -0.04 19.46
C LYS A 185 11.31 0.23 18.02
N HIS A 186 10.14 0.83 17.83
CA HIS A 186 9.63 1.24 16.53
C HIS A 186 10.12 2.62 16.10
N VAL A 187 9.99 3.63 16.96
CA VAL A 187 10.31 5.03 16.64
C VAL A 187 11.81 5.22 16.41
N LYS A 188 12.69 4.55 17.15
CA LYS A 188 14.15 4.63 16.95
C LYS A 188 14.63 4.10 15.60
N ARG A 189 13.80 3.32 14.90
CA ARG A 189 14.08 2.81 13.55
C ARG A 189 13.69 3.80 12.46
N LEU A 190 13.05 4.91 12.81
CA LEU A 190 12.60 5.95 11.89
C LEU A 190 13.71 7.00 11.71
N PRO A 191 14.09 7.40 10.47
CA PRO A 191 15.15 8.37 10.22
C PRO A 191 14.92 9.73 10.89
N GLU A 192 13.66 10.12 11.10
CA GLU A 192 13.27 11.36 11.80
C GLU A 192 13.68 11.35 13.29
N PHE A 193 14.06 10.18 13.81
CA PHE A 193 14.52 9.96 15.17
C PHE A 193 15.95 9.38 15.19
N SER A 194 16.69 9.49 14.08
CA SER A 194 18.06 8.96 13.97
C SER A 194 19.07 9.62 14.92
N GLY A 195 18.76 10.80 15.47
CA GLY A 195 19.52 11.46 16.53
C GLY A 195 19.03 11.15 17.96
N PHE A 196 18.06 10.24 18.14
CA PHE A 196 17.53 9.84 19.44
C PHE A 196 18.22 8.56 19.90
N GLY A 197 19.15 8.68 20.86
CA GLY A 197 19.94 7.56 21.36
C GLY A 197 19.29 6.80 22.51
N ASP A 198 19.88 5.65 22.88
CA ASP A 198 19.46 4.89 24.07
C ASP A 198 19.61 5.71 25.37
N GLU A 199 20.55 6.67 25.40
CA GLU A 199 20.75 7.63 26.52
C GLU A 199 19.56 8.59 26.68
N ASP A 200 19.05 9.17 25.58
CA ASP A 200 17.87 10.04 25.60
C ASP A 200 16.63 9.28 26.06
N TRP A 201 16.55 7.99 25.70
CA TRP A 201 15.46 7.12 26.14
C TRP A 201 15.53 6.82 27.65
N LYS A 202 16.71 6.48 28.17
CA LYS A 202 16.95 6.20 29.61
C LYS A 202 16.69 7.42 30.50
N ARG A 203 16.94 8.64 30.01
CA ARG A 203 16.72 9.90 30.74
C ARG A 203 15.25 10.35 30.81
N GLY A 204 14.31 9.56 30.31
CA GLY A 204 12.88 9.88 30.38
C GLY A 204 12.38 10.89 29.34
N HIS A 205 13.23 11.35 28.40
CA HIS A 205 12.81 12.18 27.26
C HIS A 205 11.88 11.41 26.31
N ALA A 206 12.00 10.09 26.30
CA ALA A 206 11.04 9.11 25.82
C ALA A 206 9.57 9.42 26.17
N THR A 207 9.32 9.44 27.48
CA THR A 207 8.03 9.79 28.07
C THR A 207 7.65 11.20 27.69
N TRP A 208 8.59 12.16 27.68
CA TRP A 208 8.33 13.56 27.32
C TRP A 208 7.94 13.76 25.85
N LYS A 209 8.56 13.04 24.91
CA LYS A 209 8.27 13.17 23.47
C LYS A 209 7.06 12.34 23.05
N ALA A 210 6.87 11.15 23.63
CA ALA A 210 5.60 10.43 23.56
C ALA A 210 4.47 11.28 24.17
N LYS A 211 4.74 11.92 25.31
CA LYS A 211 3.87 12.89 25.96
C LYS A 211 3.57 14.07 25.04
N GLN A 212 4.55 14.74 24.40
CA GLN A 212 4.29 15.79 23.40
C GLN A 212 3.42 15.29 22.23
N LEU A 213 3.75 14.13 21.67
CA LEU A 213 2.97 13.51 20.58
C LEU A 213 1.54 13.15 20.99
N THR A 214 1.27 12.93 22.29
CA THR A 214 -0.05 12.62 22.84
C THR A 214 -0.78 13.81 23.48
N GLU A 215 -0.07 14.82 23.98
CA GLU A 215 -0.60 16.00 24.69
C GLU A 215 -0.98 17.13 23.73
N GLU A 216 -0.44 17.15 22.50
CA GLU A 216 -0.94 18.00 21.42
C GLU A 216 -2.32 17.54 20.89
N ASP A 217 -2.82 16.38 21.32
CA ASP A 217 -4.19 15.92 21.04
C ASP A 217 -4.73 14.99 22.14
N PRO A 218 -5.01 15.54 23.33
CA PRO A 218 -5.42 14.77 24.52
C PRO A 218 -6.77 14.08 24.35
N ARG A 219 -7.51 14.39 23.28
CA ARG A 219 -8.78 13.75 22.93
C ARG A 219 -8.58 12.30 22.48
N HIS A 220 -7.41 11.99 21.92
CA HIS A 220 -7.18 10.72 21.25
C HIS A 220 -6.23 9.78 21.98
N PHE A 221 -5.49 10.24 22.99
CA PHE A 221 -4.55 9.42 23.74
C PHE A 221 -4.63 9.71 25.24
N ARG A 222 -4.81 8.65 26.04
CA ARG A 222 -4.72 8.70 27.49
C ARG A 222 -3.57 7.86 27.99
N ARG A 223 -2.78 8.44 28.89
CA ARG A 223 -1.79 7.70 29.67
C ARG A 223 -2.52 6.74 30.60
N LYS A 224 -2.23 5.45 30.50
CA LYS A 224 -2.78 4.42 31.40
C LYS A 224 -1.91 4.29 32.65
N ASP A 225 -0.59 4.30 32.46
CA ASP A 225 0.39 4.25 33.55
C ASP A 225 1.71 4.94 33.13
N LYS A 226 2.78 4.79 33.92
CA LYS A 226 4.08 5.42 33.62
C LYS A 226 4.72 4.96 32.31
N HIS A 227 4.36 3.77 31.84
CA HIS A 227 5.00 3.09 30.72
C HIS A 227 4.00 2.71 29.62
N THR A 228 2.72 3.08 29.73
CA THR A 228 1.67 2.67 28.78
C THR A 228 0.78 3.84 28.39
N PHE A 229 0.57 4.00 27.08
CA PHE A 229 -0.35 4.95 26.48
C PHE A 229 -1.44 4.19 25.72
N CYS A 230 -2.68 4.67 25.80
CA CYS A 230 -3.81 4.05 25.12
C CYS A 230 -4.53 5.07 24.22
N TYR A 231 -4.90 4.65 23.02
CA TYR A 231 -5.72 5.43 22.12
C TYR A 231 -7.19 5.40 22.58
N VAL A 232 -7.75 6.58 22.76
CA VAL A 232 -9.17 6.81 23.09
C VAL A 232 -9.83 7.30 21.79
N PRO A 233 -10.89 6.64 21.30
CA PRO A 233 -11.59 7.06 20.10
C PRO A 233 -12.27 8.42 20.28
#